data_AF-A0A971V421-F1
#
_entry.id   AF-A0A971V421-F1
#
_cell.length_a   1.000
_cell.length_b   1.000
_cell.length_c   1.000
_cell.angle_alpha   90.00
_cell.angle_beta   90.00
_cell.angle_gamma   90.00
#
_symmetry.space_group_name_H-M   'P 1'
#
loop_
_entity.id
_entity.type
_entity.pdbx_description
1 polymer ?
#
loop_
_entity_poly.entity_id
_entity_poly.type
_entity_poly.pdbx_seq_one_letter_code
_entity_poly.pdbx_strand_id
1 'polypeptide(L)'
;MANFYCEYCGRKFLSAIGLSSNNCPRHPNGLGKGKHKLYEGSEKSKYTCKYCGFTFNNLLALTVNNCPRHPNGFAKGKHSPAL
;
A
#
# COMPACT_ATOMS: atom_id res chain seq x y z
N MET A 1 12.91 -0.81 17.01
CA MET A 1 11.91 -1.77 16.47
C MET A 1 11.61 -1.38 15.04
N ALA A 2 11.79 -2.30 14.09
CA ALA A 2 11.46 -2.04 12.69
C ALA A 2 9.93 -2.11 12.51
N ASN A 3 9.35 -1.08 11.92
CA ASN A 3 7.93 -1.06 11.56
C ASN A 3 7.79 -1.63 10.14
N PHE A 4 6.98 -2.66 9.97
CA PHE A 4 6.75 -3.27 8.67
C PHE A 4 5.41 -2.77 8.12
N TYR A 5 5.39 -2.30 6.88
CA TYR A 5 4.19 -1.74 6.27
C TYR A 5 3.71 -2.61 5.12
N CYS A 6 2.40 -2.59 4.88
CA CYS A 6 1.84 -3.23 3.69
C CYS A 6 1.77 -2.25 2.51
N GLU A 7 2.31 -2.61 1.35
CA GLU A 7 2.26 -1.80 0.13
C GLU A 7 0.82 -1.58 -0.38
N TYR A 8 -0.07 -2.56 -0.17
CA TYR A 8 -1.43 -2.55 -0.72
C TYR A 8 -2.46 -1.85 0.16
N CYS A 9 -2.32 -1.91 1.48
CA CYS A 9 -3.29 -1.32 2.40
C CYS A 9 -2.69 -0.35 3.42
N GLY A 10 -1.37 -0.18 3.43
CA GLY A 10 -0.69 0.76 4.33
C GLY A 10 -0.80 0.44 5.82
N ARG A 11 -1.32 -0.73 6.20
CA ARG A 11 -1.30 -1.19 7.60
C ARG A 11 0.13 -1.37 8.07
N LYS A 12 0.37 -0.97 9.32
CA LYS A 12 1.59 -1.19 10.07
C LYS A 12 1.51 -2.52 10.82
N PHE A 13 2.63 -3.23 10.84
CA PHE A 13 2.82 -4.51 11.51
C PHE A 13 4.15 -4.47 12.27
N LEU A 14 4.22 -5.28 13.34
CA LEU A 14 5.42 -5.41 14.17
C LEU A 14 6.44 -6.41 13.60
N SER A 15 6.06 -7.18 12.58
CA SER A 15 6.90 -8.20 11.94
C SER A 15 6.42 -8.51 10.52
N ALA A 16 7.36 -8.89 9.65
CA ALA A 16 7.08 -9.43 8.31
C ALA A 16 6.15 -10.65 8.35
N ILE A 17 6.26 -11.49 9.39
CA ILE A 17 5.41 -12.67 9.55
C ILE A 17 3.94 -12.26 9.69
N GLY A 18 3.65 -11.18 10.43
CA GLY A 18 2.29 -10.67 10.62
C GLY A 18 1.62 -10.22 9.30
N LEU A 19 2.41 -9.73 8.35
CA LEU A 19 1.96 -9.39 7.00
C LEU A 19 1.60 -10.64 6.20
N SER A 20 2.49 -11.64 6.20
CA SER A 20 2.29 -12.90 5.48
C SER A 20 1.37 -13.89 6.18
N SER A 21 0.87 -13.62 7.38
CA SER A 21 -0.11 -14.48 8.05
C SER A 21 -1.54 -14.08 7.74
N ASN A 22 -1.78 -12.80 7.42
CA ASN A 22 -3.12 -12.27 7.19
C ASN A 22 -3.41 -11.98 5.72
N ASN A 23 -4.68 -12.08 5.36
CA ASN A 23 -5.15 -11.69 4.04
C ASN A 23 -5.32 -10.18 3.93
N CYS A 24 -4.90 -9.61 2.81
CA CYS A 24 -5.02 -8.19 2.57
C CYS A 24 -6.41 -7.87 1.99
N PRO A 25 -7.21 -7.00 2.64
CA PRO A 25 -8.50 -6.61 2.09
C PRO A 25 -8.38 -5.71 0.85
N ARG A 26 -7.21 -5.10 0.63
CA ARG A 26 -6.95 -4.22 -0.52
C ARG A 26 -5.98 -4.86 -1.53
N HIS A 27 -5.96 -6.20 -1.57
CA HIS A 27 -5.11 -6.91 -2.52
C HIS A 27 -5.55 -6.57 -3.96
N PRO A 28 -4.62 -6.33 -4.90
CA PRO A 28 -4.95 -5.98 -6.29
C PRO A 28 -5.78 -7.07 -7.01
N ASN A 29 -5.62 -8.33 -6.61
CA ASN A 29 -6.38 -9.46 -7.16
C ASN A 29 -7.79 -9.64 -6.55
N GLY A 30 -8.20 -8.77 -5.62
CA GLY A 30 -9.52 -8.80 -4.97
C GLY A 30 -9.46 -9.01 -3.46
N LEU A 31 -10.59 -8.73 -2.80
CA LEU A 31 -10.75 -8.84 -1.34
C LEU A 31 -10.39 -10.26 -0.87
N GLY A 32 -9.37 -10.39 -0.02
CA GLY A 32 -8.97 -11.68 0.55
C GLY A 32 -8.29 -12.65 -0.43
N LYS A 33 -8.03 -12.24 -1.67
CA LYS A 33 -7.40 -13.06 -2.72
C LYS A 33 -5.87 -13.06 -2.66
N GLY A 34 -5.29 -12.67 -1.53
CA GLY A 34 -3.85 -12.62 -1.34
C GLY A 34 -3.47 -12.02 0.01
N LYS A 35 -2.21 -12.23 0.38
CA LYS A 35 -1.67 -11.79 1.65
C LYS A 35 -1.20 -10.35 1.60
N HIS A 36 -0.85 -9.77 2.74
CA HIS A 36 -0.22 -8.44 2.71
C HIS A 36 1.16 -8.51 2.06
N LYS A 37 1.40 -7.62 1.10
CA LYS A 37 2.74 -7.43 0.52
C LYS A 37 3.53 -6.45 1.37
N LEU A 38 4.76 -6.82 1.73
CA LEU A 38 5.69 -5.95 2.43
C LEU A 38 6.06 -4.75 1.53
N TYR A 39 6.02 -3.57 2.13
CA TYR A 39 6.59 -2.37 1.53
C TYR A 39 8.11 -2.41 1.73
N GLU A 40 8.84 -2.50 0.63
CA GLU A 40 10.30 -2.63 0.59
C GLU A 40 11.04 -1.31 0.84
N GLY A 41 10.32 -0.18 0.86
CA GLY A 41 10.90 1.14 1.13
C GLY A 41 11.09 1.41 2.63
N SER A 42 11.94 2.37 2.96
CA SER A 42 12.10 2.86 4.33
C SER A 42 10.90 3.68 4.80
N GLU A 43 10.73 3.77 6.12
CA GLU A 43 9.74 4.66 6.74
C GLU A 43 10.10 6.12 6.40
N LYS A 44 9.17 6.80 5.72
CA LYS A 44 9.31 8.20 5.30
C LYS A 44 8.18 9.02 5.93
N SER A 45 8.42 10.30 6.20
CA SER A 45 7.36 11.20 6.67
C SER A 45 6.30 11.48 5.59
N LYS A 46 6.65 11.30 4.31
CA LYS A 46 5.76 11.46 3.16
C LYS A 46 5.96 10.32 2.17
N TYR A 47 4.85 9.81 1.65
CA TYR A 47 4.80 8.74 0.64
C TYR A 47 4.20 9.28 -0.64
N THR A 48 4.88 9.08 -1.74
CA THR A 48 4.44 9.56 -3.06
C THR A 48 3.86 8.41 -3.85
N CYS A 49 2.74 8.62 -4.54
CA CYS A 49 2.20 7.63 -5.46
C CYS A 49 3.01 7.61 -6.76
N LYS A 50 3.50 6.43 -7.16
CA LYS A 50 4.31 6.26 -8.38
C LYS A 50 3.57 6.56 -9.69
N TYR A 51 2.25 6.53 -9.68
CA TYR A 51 1.43 6.71 -10.89
C TYR A 51 0.97 8.15 -11.11
N CYS A 52 0.64 8.87 -10.04
CA CYS A 52 0.01 10.20 -10.13
C CYS A 52 0.81 11.31 -9.44
N GLY A 53 1.88 10.98 -8.69
CA GLY A 53 2.71 11.96 -8.00
C GLY A 53 2.11 12.53 -6.71
N PHE A 54 0.89 12.16 -6.33
CA PHE A 54 0.29 12.64 -5.07
C PHE A 54 1.07 12.16 -3.85
N THR A 55 1.34 13.06 -2.92
CA THR A 55 2.02 12.80 -1.65
C THR A 55 1.05 12.70 -0.49
N PHE A 56 1.30 11.75 0.41
CA PHE A 56 0.50 11.49 1.60
C PHE A 56 1.41 11.36 2.83
N ASN A 57 0.91 11.71 4.02
CA ASN A 57 1.70 11.62 5.25
C ASN A 57 1.91 10.17 5.75
N ASN A 58 1.15 9.22 5.22
CA ASN A 58 1.27 7.80 5.56
C ASN A 58 0.75 6.89 4.44
N LEU A 59 1.20 5.64 4.42
CA LEU A 59 0.79 4.62 3.44
C LEU A 59 -0.70 4.28 3.51
N LEU A 60 -1.31 4.36 4.70
CA LEU A 60 -2.73 4.06 4.88
C LEU A 60 -3.60 5.06 4.10
N ALA A 61 -3.30 6.36 4.21
CA ALA A 61 -3.98 7.43 3.50
C ALA A 61 -3.76 7.35 1.98
N LEU A 62 -2.55 6.97 1.57
CA LEU A 62 -2.22 6.72 0.16
C LEU A 62 -3.11 5.60 -0.40
N THR A 63 -3.14 4.44 0.26
CA THR A 63 -3.86 3.25 -0.25
C THR A 63 -5.38 3.26 -0.01
N VAL A 64 -5.91 4.21 0.78
CA VAL A 64 -7.36 4.37 1.02
C VAL A 64 -8.05 4.84 -0.27
N ASN A 65 -7.42 5.81 -0.95
CA ASN A 65 -8.00 6.50 -2.10
C ASN A 65 -7.71 5.78 -3.41
N ASN A 66 -8.59 5.98 -4.38
CA ASN A 66 -8.37 5.50 -5.74
C ASN A 66 -7.44 6.47 -6.48
N CYS A 67 -6.50 5.91 -7.24
CA CYS A 67 -5.57 6.69 -8.02
C CYS A 67 -6.21 7.10 -9.36
N PRO A 68 -6.28 8.40 -9.68
CA PRO A 68 -6.87 8.88 -10.93
C PRO A 68 -6.03 8.49 -12.16
N ARG A 69 -4.72 8.26 -11.99
CA ARG A 69 -3.79 7.85 -13.07
C ARG A 69 -3.34 6.39 -12.94
N HIS A 70 -4.17 5.51 -12.38
CA HIS A 70 -3.80 4.09 -12.25
C HIS A 70 -3.70 3.43 -13.64
N PRO A 71 -2.73 2.51 -13.87
CA PRO A 71 -2.59 1.82 -15.16
C PRO A 71 -3.83 1.00 -15.57
N ASN A 72 -4.59 0.48 -14.61
CA ASN A 72 -5.86 -0.22 -14.88
C ASN A 72 -7.01 0.71 -15.33
N GLY A 73 -6.78 2.01 -15.41
CA GLY A 73 -7.77 3.02 -15.80
C GLY A 73 -8.09 4.03 -14.69
N PHE A 74 -8.81 5.09 -15.06
CA PHE A 74 -9.17 6.18 -14.17
C PHE A 74 -9.91 5.66 -12.93
N ALA A 75 -9.33 5.88 -11.74
CA ALA A 75 -9.87 5.44 -10.45
C ALA A 75 -10.15 3.93 -10.31
N LYS A 76 -9.62 3.08 -11.21
CA LYS A 76 -9.78 1.62 -11.20
C LYS A 76 -8.74 0.87 -10.36
N GLY A 77 -7.91 1.59 -9.61
CA GLY A 77 -6.94 1.01 -8.69
C GLY A 77 -6.56 1.99 -7.59
N LYS A 78 -5.93 1.49 -6.53
CA LYS A 78 -5.46 2.31 -5.40
C LYS A 78 -4.15 3.00 -5.74
N HIS A 79 -3.78 4.05 -5.01
CA HIS A 79 -2.42 4.57 -5.11
C HIS A 79 -1.42 3.50 -4.71
N SER A 80 -0.27 3.49 -5.39
CA SER A 80 0.84 2.58 -5.10
C SER A 80 2.04 3.43 -4.71
N PRO A 81 2.66 3.17 -3.54
CA PRO A 81 3.79 3.97 -3.09
C PRO A 81 4.99 3.78 -4.02
N ALA A 82 5.71 4.87 -4.26
CA ALA A 82 7.03 4.83 -4.84
C ALA A 82 8.04 4.38 -3.76
N LEU A 83 8.96 3.51 -4.16
CA LEU A 83 10.06 3.01 -3.31
C LEU A 83 11.04 4.15 -3.02
#